data_AF-G8QL93-F1
#
_entry.id   AF-G8QL93-F1
#
_cell.length_a   1.000
_cell.length_b   1.000
_cell.length_c   1.000
_cell.angle_alpha   90.00
_cell.angle_beta   90.00
_cell.angle_gamma   90.00
#
_symmetry.space_group_name_H-M   'P 1'
#
loop_
_entity.id
_entity.type
_entity.pdbx_description
1 polymer ?
#
loop_
_entity_poly.entity_id
_entity_poly.type
_entity_poly.pdbx_seq_one_letter_code
_entity_poly.pdbx_strand_id
1 'polypeptide(L)'
;MSKTNYVIRNNPNNGPLEAFTIGPNAELWHSWQSPTGPGGWSGWSSLGRPAGVFISQLEVIGNARDSGPLEAFAAGSDGALWHIWQGGGQKDNWSNWESLGVP
;
A
#
# COMPACT_ATOMS: atom_id res chain seq x y z
N MET A 1 -5.83 -4.78 -21.70
CA MET A 1 -5.26 -5.75 -20.73
C MET A 1 -5.73 -5.31 -19.35
N SER A 2 -6.48 -6.16 -18.64
CA SER A 2 -6.91 -5.84 -17.27
C SER A 2 -5.68 -5.79 -16.38
N LYS A 3 -5.30 -4.61 -15.90
CA LYS A 3 -4.15 -4.44 -15.01
C LYS A 3 -4.55 -5.00 -13.66
N THR A 4 -3.72 -5.87 -13.10
CA THR A 4 -3.97 -6.54 -11.83
C THR A 4 -4.18 -5.50 -10.73
N ASN A 5 -5.37 -5.51 -10.10
CA ASN A 5 -5.74 -4.59 -9.02
C ASN A 5 -5.14 -4.97 -7.66
N TYR A 6 -4.23 -5.94 -7.61
CA TYR A 6 -3.60 -6.43 -6.39
C TYR A 6 -2.07 -6.56 -6.52
N VAL A 7 -1.38 -6.41 -5.39
CA VAL A 7 0.07 -6.57 -5.25
C VAL A 7 0.33 -7.38 -3.98
N ILE A 8 1.29 -8.31 -4.01
CA ILE A 8 1.75 -9.05 -2.82
C ILE A 8 3.25 -8.84 -2.70
N ARG A 9 3.73 -8.42 -1.53
CA ARG A 9 5.15 -8.18 -1.25
C ARG A 9 5.59 -8.82 0.06
N ASN A 10 6.86 -9.21 0.11
CA ASN A 10 7.51 -9.47 1.39
C ASN A 10 7.71 -8.13 2.10
N ASN A 11 7.26 -8.02 3.34
CA ASN A 11 7.67 -6.91 4.18
C ASN A 11 9.15 -7.13 4.57
N PRO A 12 10.06 -6.17 4.28
CA PRO A 12 11.48 -6.33 4.55
C PRO A 12 11.81 -6.64 6.02
N ASN A 13 13.04 -7.07 6.32
CA ASN A 13 13.51 -7.48 7.66
C ASN A 13 12.76 -8.68 8.29
N ASN A 14 12.53 -9.74 7.51
CA ASN A 14 11.78 -10.93 7.94
C ASN A 14 10.33 -10.62 8.37
N GLY A 15 9.76 -9.51 7.87
CA GLY A 15 8.37 -9.18 8.05
C GLY A 15 7.44 -10.14 7.30
N PRO A 16 6.15 -10.18 7.67
CA PRO A 16 5.16 -11.03 7.01
C PRO A 16 4.99 -10.67 5.52
N LEU A 17 4.41 -11.58 4.72
CA LEU A 17 3.83 -11.15 3.45
C LEU A 17 2.72 -10.13 3.70
N GLU A 18 2.60 -9.17 2.79
CA GLU A 18 1.56 -8.16 2.81
C GLU A 18 0.91 -8.06 1.43
N ALA A 19 -0.41 -8.18 1.41
CA ALA A 19 -1.25 -8.11 0.23
C ALA A 19 -1.93 -6.74 0.17
N PHE A 20 -2.02 -6.19 -1.03
CA PHE A 20 -2.60 -4.89 -1.32
C PHE A 20 -3.60 -5.01 -2.44
N THR A 21 -4.68 -4.22 -2.41
CA THR A 21 -5.63 -4.12 -3.51
C THR A 21 -6.22 -2.72 -3.59
N ILE A 22 -6.66 -2.32 -4.78
CA ILE A 22 -7.54 -1.16 -4.93
C ILE A 22 -8.98 -1.59 -4.67
N GLY A 23 -9.64 -0.89 -3.76
CA GLY A 23 -11.03 -1.10 -3.36
C GLY A 23 -12.04 -0.47 -4.33
N PRO A 24 -13.34 -0.68 -4.08
CA PRO A 24 -14.41 -0.22 -4.97
C PRO A 24 -14.54 1.31 -5.05
N ASN A 25 -14.05 2.06 -4.07
CA ASN A 25 -14.04 3.53 -4.07
C ASN A 25 -12.68 4.10 -4.48
N ALA A 26 -11.86 3.30 -5.18
CA ALA A 26 -10.52 3.63 -5.61
C ALA A 26 -9.60 4.07 -4.44
N GLU A 27 -9.70 3.36 -3.33
CA GLU A 27 -8.86 3.45 -2.15
C GLU A 27 -7.94 2.23 -1.99
N LEU A 28 -6.77 2.42 -1.40
CA LEU A 28 -5.83 1.34 -1.14
C LEU A 28 -6.28 0.56 0.09
N TRP A 29 -6.32 -0.76 -0.04
CA TRP A 29 -6.54 -1.70 1.06
C TRP A 29 -5.32 -2.60 1.21
N HIS A 30 -5.03 -3.01 2.44
CA HIS A 30 -3.94 -3.92 2.74
C HIS A 30 -4.32 -4.98 3.79
N SER A 31 -3.61 -6.10 3.78
CA SER A 31 -3.72 -7.21 4.74
C SER A 31 -2.37 -7.88 4.87
N TRP A 32 -1.90 -8.13 6.09
CA TRP A 32 -0.61 -8.75 6.36
C TRP A 32 -0.79 -10.15 6.97
N GLN A 33 0.18 -11.04 6.76
CA GLN A 33 0.15 -12.35 7.42
C GLN A 33 0.27 -12.18 8.94
N SER A 34 -0.66 -12.80 9.66
CA SER A 34 -0.75 -12.72 11.11
C SER A 34 -1.09 -14.10 11.68
N PRO A 35 -0.26 -14.66 12.59
CA PRO A 35 -0.53 -15.96 13.21
C PRO A 35 -1.84 -16.01 14.00
N THR A 36 -2.30 -14.86 14.48
CA THR A 36 -3.52 -14.73 15.29
C THR A 36 -4.76 -14.39 14.48
N GLY A 37 -4.60 -14.12 13.17
CA GLY A 37 -5.69 -13.70 12.31
C GLY A 37 -6.43 -14.89 11.66
N PRO A 38 -7.72 -14.75 11.32
CA PRO A 38 -8.47 -15.80 10.65
C PRO A 38 -7.82 -16.17 9.31
N GLY A 39 -7.56 -17.47 9.11
CA GLY A 39 -6.88 -17.94 7.89
C GLY A 39 -5.40 -17.50 7.77
N GLY A 40 -4.79 -17.02 8.85
CA GLY A 40 -3.39 -16.60 8.88
C GLY A 40 -3.14 -15.17 8.38
N TRP A 41 -4.19 -14.34 8.26
CA TRP A 41 -4.12 -12.96 7.80
C TRP A 41 -4.85 -12.01 8.75
N SER A 42 -4.43 -10.76 8.79
CA SER A 42 -5.00 -9.71 9.65
C SER A 42 -6.46 -9.36 9.36
N GLY A 43 -6.97 -9.76 8.19
CA GLY A 43 -8.12 -9.10 7.59
C GLY A 43 -7.70 -7.80 6.91
N TRP A 44 -8.62 -7.24 6.12
CA TRP A 44 -8.36 -6.04 5.33
C TRP A 44 -8.52 -4.78 6.17
N SER A 45 -7.56 -3.87 6.03
CA SER A 45 -7.63 -2.50 6.55
C SER A 45 -7.46 -1.51 5.39
N SER A 46 -8.10 -0.35 5.50
CA SER A 46 -8.01 0.69 4.47
C SER A 46 -6.88 1.65 4.78
N LEU A 47 -6.05 1.93 3.78
CA LEU A 47 -5.08 3.02 3.77
C LEU A 47 -5.65 4.28 3.09
N GLY A 48 -6.94 4.25 2.72
CA GLY A 48 -7.61 5.34 2.06
C GLY A 48 -7.02 5.68 0.68
N ARG A 49 -7.21 6.93 0.28
CA ARG A 49 -6.70 7.52 -0.96
C ARG A 49 -6.42 9.00 -0.70
N PRO A 50 -5.65 9.68 -1.56
CA PRO A 50 -5.51 11.12 -1.46
C PRO A 50 -6.87 11.82 -1.54
N ALA A 51 -7.03 12.91 -0.80
CA ALA A 51 -8.31 13.60 -0.66
C ALA A 51 -8.84 14.08 -2.02
N GLY A 52 -10.02 13.60 -2.41
CA GLY A 52 -10.64 13.96 -3.69
C GLY A 52 -10.05 13.25 -4.92
N VAL A 53 -9.05 12.38 -4.78
CA VAL A 53 -8.35 11.73 -5.89
C VAL A 53 -8.67 10.23 -5.91
N PHE A 54 -9.08 9.70 -7.06
CA PHE A 54 -9.23 8.25 -7.26
C PHE A 54 -7.90 7.66 -7.72
N ILE A 55 -7.48 6.53 -7.15
CA ILE A 55 -6.29 5.81 -7.62
C ILE A 55 -6.67 4.69 -8.59
N SER A 56 -5.86 4.46 -9.61
CA SER A 56 -6.21 3.53 -10.71
C SER A 56 -5.11 2.51 -11.06
N GLN A 57 -3.90 2.71 -10.54
CA GLN A 57 -2.79 1.80 -10.70
C GLN A 57 -1.98 1.81 -9.41
N LEU A 58 -1.46 0.65 -9.03
CA LEU A 58 -0.70 0.44 -7.80
C LEU A 58 0.61 -0.26 -8.12
N GLU A 59 1.67 0.18 -7.46
CA GLU A 59 2.93 -0.55 -7.31
C GLU A 59 3.37 -0.43 -5.85
N VAL A 60 3.92 -1.50 -5.27
CA VAL A 60 4.43 -1.48 -3.88
C VAL A 60 5.84 -2.01 -3.89
N ILE A 61 6.78 -1.32 -3.25
CA ILE A 61 8.19 -1.70 -3.18
C ILE A 61 8.72 -1.53 -1.75
N GLY A 62 9.83 -2.20 -1.43
CA GLY A 62 10.57 -1.88 -0.20
C GLY A 62 11.30 -0.56 -0.36
N ASN A 63 11.22 0.33 0.63
CA ASN A 63 11.91 1.61 0.56
C ASN A 63 13.45 1.42 0.74
N ALA A 64 14.24 2.31 0.14
CA ALA A 64 15.70 2.18 0.06
C ALA A 64 16.46 2.61 1.33
N ARG A 65 15.77 3.12 2.37
CA ARG A 65 16.43 3.48 3.64
C ARG A 65 16.41 2.29 4.58
N ASP A 66 17.59 1.73 4.84
CA ASP A 66 17.85 0.78 5.93
C ASP A 66 16.95 -0.46 5.93
N SER A 67 16.99 -1.23 4.83
CA SER A 67 16.13 -2.42 4.65
C SER A 67 14.66 -2.12 4.97
N GLY A 68 14.20 -0.96 4.50
CA GLY A 68 13.10 -0.22 5.10
C GLY A 68 11.69 -0.76 4.87
N PRO A 69 10.71 -0.11 5.50
CA PRO A 69 9.29 -0.48 5.39
C PRO A 69 8.76 -0.37 3.94
N LEU A 70 7.61 -0.99 3.68
CA LEU A 70 6.95 -0.93 2.38
C LEU A 70 6.49 0.49 2.03
N GLU A 71 6.55 0.81 0.74
CA GLU A 71 6.05 2.06 0.16
C GLU A 71 5.19 1.74 -1.06
N ALA A 72 3.98 2.30 -1.09
CA ALA A 72 3.01 2.12 -2.14
C ALA A 72 2.93 3.40 -2.98
N PHE A 73 2.97 3.23 -4.31
CA PHE A 73 2.86 4.29 -5.30
C PHE A 73 1.60 4.07 -6.12
N ALA A 74 0.86 5.15 -6.36
CA ALA A 74 -0.42 5.10 -7.05
C ALA A 74 -0.62 6.24 -8.05
N ALA A 75 -1.18 5.91 -9.21
CA ALA A 75 -1.56 6.91 -10.22
C ALA A 75 -2.91 7.53 -9.84
N GLY A 76 -2.92 8.84 -9.61
CA GLY A 76 -4.12 9.62 -9.27
C GLY A 76 -4.93 10.07 -10.50
N SER A 77 -6.23 10.23 -10.32
CA SER A 77 -7.15 10.78 -11.33
C SER A 77 -6.88 12.25 -11.66
N ASP A 78 -6.09 12.93 -10.84
CA ASP A 78 -5.59 14.29 -11.05
C ASP A 78 -4.33 14.34 -11.94
N GLY A 79 -3.83 13.18 -12.37
CA GLY A 79 -2.62 13.05 -13.18
C GLY A 79 -1.33 13.03 -12.37
N ALA A 80 -1.39 13.19 -11.05
CA ALA A 80 -0.23 13.14 -10.18
C ALA A 80 0.12 11.70 -9.78
N LEU A 81 1.40 11.48 -9.49
CA LEU A 81 1.85 10.28 -8.80
C LEU A 81 1.76 10.52 -7.28
N TRP A 82 1.12 9.61 -6.57
CA TRP A 82 0.95 9.67 -5.11
C TRP A 82 1.65 8.52 -4.43
N HIS A 83 2.07 8.70 -3.18
CA HIS A 83 2.69 7.64 -2.40
C HIS A 83 2.29 7.68 -0.92
N ILE A 84 2.40 6.52 -0.27
CA ILE A 84 2.19 6.31 1.17
C ILE A 84 3.17 5.23 1.62
N TRP A 85 3.79 5.40 2.79
CA TRP A 85 4.81 4.46 3.29
C TRP A 85 4.49 4.01 4.70
N GLN A 86 4.91 2.78 5.02
CA GLN A 86 4.81 2.24 6.35
C GLN A 86 5.93 2.83 7.24
N GLY A 87 5.65 3.08 8.52
CA GLY A 87 6.53 3.76 9.46
C GLY A 87 6.95 2.90 10.65
N GLY A 88 8.19 3.05 11.11
CA GLY A 88 8.64 2.57 12.43
C GLY A 88 8.62 1.05 12.67
N GLY A 89 8.58 0.22 11.62
CA GLY A 89 8.60 -1.24 11.72
C GLY A 89 7.31 -1.87 12.23
N GLN A 90 6.22 -1.10 12.35
CA GLN A 90 4.89 -1.61 12.70
C GLN A 90 4.01 -1.74 11.46
N LYS A 91 3.34 -2.89 11.33
CA LYS A 91 2.61 -3.32 10.13
C LYS A 91 1.36 -2.50 9.79
N ASP A 92 0.69 -1.89 10.78
CA ASP A 92 -0.50 -1.04 10.57
C ASP A 92 -0.18 0.46 10.61
N ASN A 93 1.08 0.83 10.82
CA ASN A 93 1.49 2.22 10.93
C ASN A 93 1.89 2.73 9.55
N TRP A 94 0.95 3.32 8.83
CA TRP A 94 1.18 3.96 7.53
C TRP A 94 1.14 5.48 7.65
N SER A 95 1.92 6.17 6.82
CA SER A 95 1.94 7.62 6.71
C SER A 95 0.61 8.16 6.17
N ASN A 96 0.53 9.49 6.04
CA ASN A 96 -0.46 10.08 5.15
C ASN A 96 -0.02 9.93 3.68
N TRP A 97 -0.97 10.09 2.77
CA TRP A 97 -0.69 10.19 1.34
C TRP A 97 0.03 11.51 1.03
N GLU A 98 1.10 11.42 0.25
CA GLU A 98 1.85 12.56 -0.27
C GLU A 98 1.90 12.52 -1.81
N SER A 99 1.95 13.70 -2.43
CA SER A 99 2.00 13.84 -3.89
C SER A 99 3.44 14.04 -4.34
N LEU A 100 3.86 13.30 -5.36
CA LEU A 100 5.08 13.55 -6.12
C LEU A 100 4.83 14.51 -7.30
N GLY A 101 3.59 15.00 -7.45
CA GLY A 101 3.19 15.92 -8.50
C GLY A 101 2.95 15.25 -9.86
N VAL A 102 2.80 16.11 -10.87
CA VAL A 102 2.73 15.76 -12.29
C VAL A 102 4.11 16.05 -12.90
N PRO A 103 4.68 15.15 -13.72
CA PRO A 103 5.94 15.39 -14.42
C PRO A 103 5.96 16.63 -15.31
#